data_AF-A0A9W6XEL1-F1
#
_entry.id   AF-A0A9W6XEL1-F1
#
_cell.length_a   1.000
_cell.length_b   1.000
_cell.length_c   1.000
_cell.angle_alpha   90.00
_cell.angle_beta   90.00
_cell.angle_gamma   90.00
#
_symmetry.space_group_name_H-M   'P 1'
#
loop_
_entity.id
_entity.type
_entity.pdbx_description
1 polymer ?
#
loop_
_entity_poly.entity_id
_entity_poly.type
_entity_poly.pdbx_seq_one_letter_code
_entity_poly.pdbx_strand_id
1 'polypeptide(L)'
;MFVPGTANAIEQTSGFPDYTPNLSKTAELEVVRARWDPPSFKVLWDSAPRDDMFQQRLKFLIMHSADDLSVRAKSDLVDIVEFMWTHHRTFWLIGHWFFIDHHRDDYSTNLHADRKKECDAVKKNYKKLLDDKVRTGLPESVLEEPGVWTFPAKCCFWVWMDKSQLDGQGRPFALTEQLRIVDKSEPARVQWNTCNSDDQRVAHLGSSLRKKLLPESERRRYPVSTQRP
;
A
#
# COMPACT_ATOMS: atom_id res chain seq x y z
N MET A 1 2.09 -15.74 -17.64
CA MET A 1 2.58 -14.81 -16.61
C MET A 1 1.81 -13.51 -16.76
N PHE A 2 0.86 -13.24 -15.86
CA PHE A 2 0.28 -11.89 -15.81
C PHE A 2 1.34 -10.99 -15.17
N VAL A 3 2.07 -10.27 -16.03
CA VAL A 3 2.61 -8.97 -15.65
C VAL A 3 1.41 -8.23 -15.04
N PRO A 4 1.54 -7.56 -13.88
CA PRO A 4 0.51 -6.63 -13.45
C PRO A 4 0.15 -5.72 -14.64
N GLY A 5 -1.02 -5.08 -14.68
CA GLY A 5 -1.41 -4.17 -15.77
C GLY A 5 -0.54 -2.90 -15.86
N THR A 6 0.77 -3.08 -15.93
CA THR A 6 1.89 -2.17 -15.67
C THR A 6 2.95 -2.32 -16.76
N ALA A 7 2.79 -3.27 -17.70
CA ALA A 7 3.56 -3.30 -18.94
C ALA A 7 3.43 -1.99 -19.75
N ASN A 8 2.38 -1.20 -19.49
CA ASN A 8 2.13 0.11 -20.13
C ASN A 8 2.42 1.32 -19.22
N ALA A 9 2.78 1.12 -17.95
CA ALA A 9 3.10 2.22 -17.05
C ALA A 9 4.56 2.63 -17.27
N ILE A 10 4.78 3.72 -18.01
CA ILE A 10 6.12 4.25 -18.30
C ILE A 10 6.77 4.74 -16.99
N GLU A 11 6.00 5.42 -16.15
CA GLU A 11 6.46 6.06 -14.92
C GLU A 11 5.85 5.41 -13.67
N GLN A 12 6.59 5.43 -12.56
CA GLN A 12 6.14 4.97 -11.25
C GLN A 12 5.34 6.07 -10.53
N THR A 13 4.39 5.69 -9.68
CA THR A 13 3.67 6.65 -8.81
C THR A 13 4.66 7.39 -7.91
N SER A 14 4.55 8.71 -7.83
CA SER A 14 5.40 9.54 -6.97
C SER A 14 5.48 9.00 -5.53
N GLY A 15 6.68 8.99 -4.97
CA GLY A 15 6.98 8.43 -3.65
C GLY A 15 7.30 6.93 -3.66
N PHE A 16 6.79 6.14 -4.62
CA PHE A 16 7.07 4.69 -4.68
C PHE A 16 8.42 4.41 -5.36
N PRO A 17 9.21 3.43 -4.86
CA PRO A 17 10.41 2.99 -5.57
C PRO A 17 10.05 2.32 -6.92
N ASP A 18 10.82 2.62 -7.96
CA ASP A 18 10.68 1.97 -9.28
C ASP A 18 11.54 0.70 -9.34
N TYR A 19 11.02 -0.39 -8.76
CA TYR A 19 11.74 -1.66 -8.70
C TYR A 19 11.86 -2.34 -10.06
N THR A 20 13.03 -2.90 -10.36
CA THR A 20 13.24 -3.71 -11.57
C THR A 20 12.42 -5.01 -11.50
N PRO A 21 11.69 -5.40 -12.56
CA PRO A 21 11.00 -6.69 -12.61
C PRO A 21 11.99 -7.86 -12.48
N ASN A 22 11.88 -8.66 -11.41
CA ASN A 22 12.85 -9.72 -11.08
C ASN A 22 12.38 -11.15 -11.44
N LEU A 23 11.38 -11.30 -12.32
CA LEU A 23 10.75 -12.61 -12.60
C LEU A 23 10.67 -12.91 -14.10
N SER A 24 11.73 -12.64 -14.86
CA SER A 24 11.76 -12.88 -16.31
C SER A 24 12.16 -14.30 -16.69
N LYS A 25 12.83 -15.06 -15.81
CA LYS A 25 13.29 -16.43 -16.10
C LYS A 25 12.38 -17.50 -15.50
N THR A 26 12.13 -18.56 -16.25
CA THR A 26 11.30 -19.70 -15.82
C THR A 26 11.79 -20.35 -14.53
N ALA A 27 13.10 -20.53 -14.35
CA ALA A 27 13.65 -21.13 -13.14
C ALA A 27 13.37 -20.29 -11.88
N GLU A 28 13.43 -18.96 -11.98
CA GLU A 28 13.13 -18.04 -10.87
C GLU A 28 11.64 -18.11 -10.50
N LEU A 29 10.75 -18.28 -11.49
CA LEU A 29 9.32 -18.47 -11.26
C LEU A 29 9.02 -19.77 -10.53
N GLU A 30 9.66 -20.89 -10.89
CA GLU A 30 9.42 -22.17 -10.22
C GLU A 30 9.86 -22.12 -8.75
N VAL A 31 10.98 -21.45 -8.46
CA VAL A 31 11.41 -21.22 -7.07
C VAL A 31 10.36 -20.42 -6.29
N VAL A 32 9.83 -19.34 -6.85
CA VAL A 32 8.80 -18.53 -6.18
C VAL A 32 7.47 -19.28 -6.07
N ARG A 33 7.10 -20.07 -7.08
CA ARG A 33 5.92 -20.94 -7.06
C ARG A 33 5.99 -21.93 -5.91
N ALA A 34 7.13 -22.58 -5.71
CA ALA A 34 7.33 -23.54 -4.63
C ALA A 34 7.18 -22.93 -3.22
N ARG A 35 7.35 -21.60 -3.08
CA ARG A 35 7.18 -20.89 -1.81
C ARG A 35 5.72 -20.58 -1.47
N TRP A 36 4.80 -20.68 -2.42
CA TRP A 36 3.37 -20.47 -2.14
C TRP A 36 2.84 -21.58 -1.21
N ASP A 37 2.33 -21.16 -0.06
CA ASP A 37 1.84 -22.01 1.01
C ASP A 37 0.49 -21.49 1.54
N PRO A 38 -0.65 -22.00 1.00
CA PRO A 38 -1.99 -21.54 1.38
C PRO A 38 -2.28 -21.58 2.89
N PRO A 39 -1.91 -22.63 3.65
CA PRO A 39 -2.14 -22.65 5.10
C PRO A 39 -1.45 -21.49 5.84
N SER A 40 -0.17 -21.24 5.56
CA SER A 40 0.54 -20.11 6.17
C SER A 40 -0.08 -18.77 5.77
N PHE A 41 -0.53 -18.64 4.52
CA PHE A 41 -1.21 -17.42 4.07
C PHE A 41 -2.52 -17.20 4.81
N LYS A 42 -3.32 -18.24 5.05
CA LYS A 42 -4.57 -18.11 5.82
C LYS A 42 -4.29 -17.60 7.24
N VAL A 43 -3.25 -18.12 7.90
CA VAL A 43 -2.83 -17.61 9.22
C VAL A 43 -2.45 -16.13 9.17
N LEU A 44 -1.66 -15.71 8.17
CA LEU A 44 -1.34 -14.29 7.97
C LEU A 44 -2.59 -13.46 7.69
N TRP A 45 -3.50 -13.98 6.88
CA TRP A 45 -4.71 -13.30 6.47
C TRP A 45 -5.65 -13.06 7.66
N ASP A 46 -5.80 -14.07 8.50
CA ASP A 46 -6.63 -14.04 9.71
C ASP A 46 -6.03 -13.13 10.80
N SER A 47 -4.70 -12.91 10.79
CA SER A 47 -4.04 -11.95 11.69
C SER A 47 -4.32 -10.49 11.36
N ALA A 48 -5.12 -10.21 10.33
CA ALA A 48 -5.62 -8.89 10.01
C ALA A 48 -4.56 -7.77 9.78
N PRO A 49 -3.44 -8.00 9.07
CA PRO A 49 -2.39 -6.97 8.90
C PRO A 49 -2.87 -5.71 8.17
N ARG A 50 -3.92 -5.85 7.36
CA ARG A 50 -4.62 -4.78 6.67
C ARG A 50 -5.29 -3.78 7.64
N ASP A 51 -5.80 -4.23 8.80
CA ASP A 51 -6.38 -3.33 9.81
C ASP A 51 -5.27 -2.54 10.51
N ASP A 52 -4.20 -3.22 10.93
CA ASP A 52 -3.03 -2.59 11.53
C ASP A 52 -2.45 -1.50 10.62
N MET A 53 -2.33 -1.80 9.32
CA MET A 53 -1.88 -0.84 8.31
C MET A 53 -2.77 0.41 8.30
N PHE A 54 -4.10 0.26 8.34
CA PHE A 54 -5.02 1.41 8.37
C PHE A 54 -5.01 2.17 9.68
N GLN A 55 -4.97 1.47 10.82
CA GLN A 55 -4.92 2.10 12.14
C GLN A 55 -3.67 2.97 12.31
N GLN A 56 -2.53 2.51 11.77
CA GLN A 56 -1.25 3.22 11.74
C GLN A 56 -1.17 4.31 10.67
N ARG A 57 -2.20 4.49 9.84
CA ARG A 57 -2.21 5.49 8.76
C ARG A 57 -1.72 6.86 9.25
N LEU A 58 -0.91 7.51 8.42
CA LEU A 58 -0.48 8.86 8.70
C LEU A 58 -1.69 9.82 8.76
N LYS A 59 -1.87 10.44 9.94
CA LYS A 59 -2.98 11.37 10.23
C LYS A 59 -2.49 12.81 10.30
N PHE A 60 -1.51 13.18 9.48
CA PHE A 60 -0.91 14.52 9.44
C PHE A 60 -1.14 15.14 8.08
N LEU A 61 -1.41 16.45 8.07
CA LEU A 61 -1.21 17.27 6.88
C LEU A 61 0.16 17.92 7.02
N ILE A 62 1.01 17.73 6.03
CA ILE A 62 2.38 18.25 6.04
C ILE A 62 2.65 19.26 4.92
N MET A 63 1.76 19.35 3.93
CA MET A 63 1.82 20.33 2.84
C MET A 63 0.69 21.36 2.90
N HIS A 64 -0.43 21.05 3.54
CA HIS A 64 -1.60 21.94 3.65
C HIS A 64 -1.95 22.24 5.10
N SER A 65 -2.31 23.49 5.36
CA SER A 65 -2.87 23.86 6.65
C SER A 65 -4.33 23.42 6.70
N ALA A 66 -4.72 22.77 7.79
CA ALA A 66 -6.13 22.43 8.01
C ALA A 66 -7.02 23.68 8.07
N ASP A 67 -6.48 24.84 8.47
CA ASP A 67 -7.23 26.09 8.59
C ASP A 67 -7.53 26.70 7.21
N ASP A 68 -6.69 26.42 6.21
CA ASP A 68 -6.85 26.90 4.83
C ASP A 68 -7.75 25.97 3.98
N LEU A 69 -8.02 24.75 4.46
CA LEU A 69 -8.94 23.85 3.78
C LEU A 69 -10.39 24.30 3.97
N SER A 70 -11.10 24.45 2.84
CA SER A 70 -12.54 24.71 2.84
C SER A 70 -13.32 23.59 3.54
N VAL A 71 -14.53 23.90 4.03
CA VAL A 71 -15.43 22.90 4.63
C VAL A 71 -15.68 21.72 3.67
N ARG A 72 -15.81 22.01 2.37
CA ARG A 72 -15.94 20.98 1.33
C ARG A 72 -14.69 20.10 1.23
N ALA A 73 -13.49 20.70 1.15
CA ALA A 73 -12.24 19.94 1.05
C ALA A 73 -12.04 19.01 2.26
N LYS A 74 -12.40 19.48 3.46
CA LYS A 74 -12.41 18.68 4.69
C LYS A 74 -13.38 17.49 4.59
N SER A 75 -14.58 17.71 4.08
CA SER A 75 -15.56 16.64 3.82
C SER A 75 -15.08 15.65 2.76
N ASP A 76 -14.48 16.13 1.67
CA ASP A 76 -13.96 15.27 0.61
C ASP A 76 -12.81 14.38 1.11
N LEU A 77 -11.96 14.89 2.00
CA LEU A 77 -10.95 14.09 2.69
C LEU A 77 -11.59 12.97 3.53
N VAL A 78 -12.70 13.24 4.22
CA VAL A 78 -13.44 12.21 4.97
C VAL A 78 -13.92 11.11 4.03
N ASP A 79 -14.52 11.46 2.90
CA ASP A 79 -15.00 10.47 1.91
C ASP A 79 -13.85 9.63 1.34
N ILE A 80 -12.70 10.26 1.07
CA ILE A 80 -11.48 9.57 0.61
C ILE A 80 -11.00 8.57 1.66
N VAL A 81 -10.91 8.99 2.92
CA VAL A 81 -10.48 8.11 4.02
C VAL A 81 -11.51 7.00 4.29
N GLU A 82 -12.80 7.26 4.13
CA GLU A 82 -13.84 6.24 4.21
C GLU A 82 -13.72 5.21 3.09
N PHE A 83 -13.39 5.64 1.87
CA PHE A 83 -13.08 4.72 0.78
C PHE A 83 -11.84 3.88 1.11
N MET A 84 -10.78 4.51 1.62
CA MET A 84 -9.56 3.83 2.04
C MET A 84 -9.84 2.79 3.12
N TRP A 85 -10.66 3.10 4.11
CA TRP A 85 -11.11 2.15 5.13
C TRP A 85 -11.93 1.02 4.50
N THR A 86 -12.93 1.32 3.69
CA THR A 86 -13.80 0.31 3.09
C THR A 86 -13.02 -0.69 2.23
N HIS A 87 -11.91 -0.23 1.63
CA HIS A 87 -11.10 -1.01 0.71
C HIS A 87 -9.67 -1.27 1.20
N HIS A 88 -9.38 -1.11 2.50
CA HIS A 88 -8.01 -1.21 3.04
C HIS A 88 -7.37 -2.58 2.77
N ARG A 89 -8.19 -3.65 2.74
CA ARG A 89 -7.81 -4.99 2.28
C ARG A 89 -7.14 -4.96 0.90
N THR A 90 -7.70 -4.22 -0.03
CA THR A 90 -7.20 -4.11 -1.41
C THR A 90 -5.93 -3.27 -1.48
N PHE A 91 -5.85 -2.19 -0.69
CA PHE A 91 -4.59 -1.45 -0.53
C PHE A 91 -3.46 -2.35 -0.03
N TRP A 92 -3.73 -3.18 0.97
CA TRP A 92 -2.75 -4.11 1.50
C TRP A 92 -2.31 -5.14 0.44
N LEU A 93 -3.26 -5.76 -0.28
CA LEU A 93 -2.95 -6.71 -1.36
C LEU A 93 -2.11 -6.11 -2.48
N ILE A 94 -2.34 -4.84 -2.83
CA ILE A 94 -1.57 -4.14 -3.88
C ILE A 94 -0.18 -3.74 -3.37
N GLY A 95 -0.05 -3.26 -2.13
CA GLY A 95 1.24 -2.92 -1.52
C GLY A 95 2.13 -4.15 -1.27
N HIS A 96 1.52 -5.29 -0.99
CA HIS A 96 2.19 -6.55 -0.68
C HIS A 96 1.94 -7.58 -1.77
N TRP A 97 2.02 -7.17 -3.04
CA TRP A 97 1.74 -8.09 -4.14
C TRP A 97 2.65 -9.33 -4.07
N PHE A 98 2.09 -10.53 -3.93
CA PHE A 98 2.84 -11.78 -3.84
C PHE A 98 2.43 -12.78 -4.93
N PHE A 99 3.26 -13.77 -5.19
CA PHE A 99 2.95 -14.83 -6.14
C PHE A 99 1.93 -15.81 -5.55
N ILE A 100 0.95 -16.21 -6.37
CA ILE A 100 -0.02 -17.25 -6.03
C ILE A 100 0.09 -18.35 -7.09
N ASP A 101 0.39 -19.57 -6.66
CA ASP A 101 0.34 -20.71 -7.57
C ASP A 101 -1.10 -21.16 -7.80
N HIS A 102 -1.77 -20.50 -8.74
CA HIS A 102 -3.18 -20.73 -9.03
C HIS A 102 -3.52 -22.13 -9.61
N HIS A 103 -2.52 -22.97 -9.87
CA HIS A 103 -2.71 -24.37 -10.25
C HIS A 103 -2.62 -25.36 -9.07
N ARG A 104 -2.29 -24.86 -7.87
CA ARG A 104 -2.03 -25.71 -6.70
C ARG A 104 -3.30 -26.38 -6.15
N ASP A 105 -4.35 -25.59 -5.98
CA ASP A 105 -5.64 -26.02 -5.42
C ASP A 105 -6.73 -24.99 -5.75
N ASP A 106 -8.00 -25.38 -5.55
CA ASP A 106 -9.16 -24.52 -5.82
C ASP A 106 -9.11 -23.20 -5.04
N TYR A 107 -8.59 -23.23 -3.81
CA TYR A 107 -8.42 -22.02 -3.00
C TYR A 107 -7.47 -21.03 -3.68
N SER A 108 -6.34 -21.51 -4.20
CA SER A 108 -5.33 -20.71 -4.88
C SER A 108 -5.83 -20.19 -6.23
N THR A 109 -6.58 -21.01 -6.97
CA THR A 109 -7.25 -20.60 -8.21
C THR A 109 -8.21 -19.44 -7.96
N ASN A 110 -9.12 -19.60 -6.98
CA ASN A 110 -10.12 -18.59 -6.64
C ASN A 110 -9.47 -17.32 -6.10
N LEU A 111 -8.54 -17.44 -5.15
CA LEU A 111 -7.83 -16.29 -4.57
C LEU A 111 -7.09 -15.48 -5.65
N HIS A 112 -6.43 -16.15 -6.60
CA HIS A 112 -5.73 -15.47 -7.69
C HIS A 112 -6.71 -14.68 -8.59
N ALA A 113 -7.83 -15.29 -8.97
CA ALA A 113 -8.84 -14.66 -9.81
C ALA A 113 -9.53 -13.48 -9.09
N ASP A 114 -9.98 -13.70 -7.85
CA ASP A 114 -10.68 -12.71 -7.03
C ASP A 114 -9.78 -11.52 -6.73
N ARG A 115 -8.53 -11.76 -6.31
CA ARG A 115 -7.57 -10.68 -6.05
C ARG A 115 -7.41 -9.78 -7.26
N LYS A 116 -7.28 -10.34 -8.47
CA LYS A 116 -7.14 -9.51 -9.68
C LYS A 116 -8.38 -8.68 -9.93
N LYS A 117 -9.56 -9.31 -9.90
CA LYS A 117 -10.84 -8.65 -10.15
C LYS A 117 -11.12 -7.53 -9.14
N GLU A 118 -10.92 -7.80 -7.86
CA GLU A 118 -11.10 -6.82 -6.77
C GLU A 118 -10.13 -5.66 -6.90
N CYS A 119 -8.83 -5.94 -7.08
CA CYS A 119 -7.81 -4.90 -7.22
C CYS A 119 -8.06 -3.98 -8.42
N ASP A 120 -8.42 -4.54 -9.59
CA ASP A 120 -8.69 -3.75 -10.79
C ASP A 120 -9.95 -2.87 -10.61
N ALA A 121 -11.00 -3.41 -9.98
CA ALA A 121 -12.23 -2.67 -9.71
C ALA A 121 -12.01 -1.52 -8.70
N VAL A 122 -11.32 -1.79 -7.59
CA VAL A 122 -11.05 -0.78 -6.56
C VAL A 122 -10.12 0.31 -7.10
N LYS A 123 -9.05 -0.04 -7.85
CA LYS A 123 -8.17 0.96 -8.50
C LYS A 123 -8.97 1.92 -9.38
N LYS A 124 -9.86 1.38 -10.22
CA LYS A 124 -10.73 2.18 -11.10
C LYS A 124 -11.68 3.08 -10.30
N ASN A 125 -12.35 2.53 -9.29
CA ASN A 125 -13.32 3.27 -8.49
C ASN A 125 -12.66 4.35 -7.64
N TYR A 126 -11.49 4.07 -7.08
CA TYR A 126 -10.74 5.04 -6.29
C TYR A 126 -10.27 6.20 -7.17
N LYS A 127 -9.68 5.91 -8.34
CA LYS A 127 -9.31 6.97 -9.28
C LYS A 127 -10.50 7.84 -9.64
N LYS A 128 -11.65 7.24 -9.94
CA LYS A 128 -12.88 7.99 -10.23
C LYS A 128 -13.29 8.89 -9.07
N LEU A 129 -13.25 8.38 -7.83
CA LEU A 129 -13.54 9.17 -6.64
C LEU A 129 -12.62 10.39 -6.56
N LEU A 130 -11.31 10.18 -6.68
CA LEU A 130 -10.32 11.26 -6.61
C LEU A 130 -10.53 12.30 -7.72
N ASP A 131 -10.70 11.86 -8.97
CA ASP A 131 -10.96 12.72 -10.13
C ASP A 131 -12.27 13.53 -9.95
N ASP A 132 -13.32 12.90 -9.41
CA ASP A 132 -14.60 13.57 -9.12
C ASP A 132 -14.42 14.64 -8.03
N LYS A 133 -13.66 14.36 -6.96
CA LYS A 133 -13.39 15.34 -5.89
C LYS A 133 -12.62 16.55 -6.42
N VAL A 134 -11.57 16.32 -7.20
CA VAL A 134 -10.78 17.38 -7.84
C VAL A 134 -11.66 18.23 -8.75
N ARG A 135 -12.48 17.60 -9.60
CA ARG A 135 -13.43 18.32 -10.47
C ARG A 135 -14.41 19.20 -9.68
N THR A 136 -14.79 18.79 -8.47
CA THR A 136 -15.69 19.55 -7.60
C THR A 136 -14.99 20.57 -6.70
N GLY A 137 -13.69 20.77 -6.86
CA GLY A 137 -12.93 21.85 -6.21
C GLY A 137 -11.97 21.43 -5.10
N LEU A 138 -11.71 20.12 -4.90
CA LEU A 138 -10.60 19.70 -4.04
C LEU A 138 -9.27 20.05 -4.73
N PRO A 139 -8.36 20.80 -4.07
CA PRO A 139 -7.04 21.05 -4.65
C PRO A 139 -6.30 19.74 -4.90
N GLU A 140 -5.79 19.53 -6.11
CA GLU A 140 -5.11 18.27 -6.49
C GLU A 140 -3.89 17.99 -5.59
N SER A 141 -3.20 19.02 -5.12
CA SER A 141 -2.08 18.89 -4.19
C SER A 141 -2.46 18.23 -2.86
N VAL A 142 -3.73 18.30 -2.43
CA VAL A 142 -4.20 17.60 -1.23
C VAL A 142 -4.13 16.08 -1.39
N LEU A 143 -4.26 15.57 -2.63
CA LEU A 143 -4.13 14.14 -2.91
C LEU A 143 -2.68 13.64 -2.80
N GLU A 144 -1.72 14.55 -2.78
CA GLU A 144 -0.30 14.23 -2.58
C GLU A 144 0.07 14.14 -1.08
N GLU A 145 -0.85 14.48 -0.17
CA GLU A 145 -0.61 14.34 1.27
C GLU A 145 -0.35 12.87 1.63
N PRO A 146 0.68 12.53 2.41
CA PRO A 146 1.01 11.13 2.68
C PRO A 146 -0.05 10.38 3.50
N GLY A 147 -0.97 11.11 4.14
CA GLY A 147 -2.15 10.53 4.79
C GLY A 147 -3.25 10.07 3.82
N VAL A 148 -3.16 10.45 2.54
CA VAL A 148 -4.02 10.00 1.45
C VAL A 148 -3.29 8.88 0.72
N TRP A 149 -3.73 7.65 0.91
CA TRP A 149 -3.07 6.51 0.28
C TRP A 149 -3.26 6.53 -1.23
N THR A 150 -2.25 6.02 -1.93
CA THR A 150 -2.28 5.84 -3.38
C THR A 150 -1.82 4.43 -3.76
N PHE A 151 -2.03 4.06 -5.02
CA PHE A 151 -1.56 2.79 -5.54
C PHE A 151 -0.23 2.96 -6.27
N PRO A 152 0.73 2.04 -6.09
CA PRO A 152 1.89 1.98 -6.97
C PRO A 152 1.44 1.66 -8.39
N ALA A 153 1.89 2.45 -9.36
CA ALA A 153 1.70 2.20 -10.78
C ALA A 153 2.37 0.89 -11.18
N LYS A 154 3.56 0.60 -10.62
CA LYS A 154 4.26 -0.69 -10.78
C LYS A 154 4.32 -1.40 -9.43
N CYS A 155 3.56 -2.48 -9.28
CA CYS A 155 3.51 -3.24 -8.03
C CYS A 155 4.80 -4.07 -7.85
N CYS A 156 5.42 -3.98 -6.68
CA CYS A 156 6.61 -4.76 -6.34
C CYS A 156 6.21 -6.11 -5.73
N PHE A 157 6.82 -7.19 -6.21
CA PHE A 157 6.58 -8.52 -5.66
C PHE A 157 7.24 -8.66 -4.29
N TRP A 158 6.47 -8.99 -3.26
CA TRP A 158 6.98 -9.57 -2.03
C TRP A 158 7.25 -11.05 -2.28
N VAL A 159 8.53 -11.40 -2.38
CA VAL A 159 8.98 -12.78 -2.52
C VAL A 159 9.16 -13.36 -1.12
N TRP A 160 8.35 -14.36 -0.78
CA TRP A 160 8.44 -15.03 0.53
C TRP A 160 9.81 -15.70 0.71
N MET A 161 10.28 -15.77 1.94
CA MET A 161 11.55 -16.40 2.28
C MET A 161 11.48 -17.91 2.03
N ASP A 162 12.62 -18.48 1.67
CA ASP A 162 12.75 -19.92 1.57
C ASP A 162 12.65 -20.58 2.96
N LYS A 163 12.14 -21.81 3.05
CA LYS A 163 12.00 -22.53 4.33
C LYS A 163 13.35 -22.82 5.00
N SER A 164 14.46 -22.76 4.27
CA SER A 164 15.82 -22.82 4.82
C SER A 164 16.26 -21.56 5.56
N GLN A 165 15.54 -20.44 5.43
CA GLN A 165 15.79 -19.23 6.21
C GLN A 165 15.18 -19.39 7.61
N LEU A 166 16.02 -19.41 8.63
CA LEU A 166 15.65 -19.73 10.00
C LEU A 166 15.71 -18.51 10.92
N ASP A 167 14.81 -18.48 11.90
CA ASP A 167 14.80 -17.53 13.02
C ASP A 167 15.92 -17.83 14.03
N GLY A 168 16.03 -17.00 15.08
CA GLY A 168 17.01 -17.18 16.16
C GLY A 168 16.84 -18.47 16.97
N GLN A 169 15.75 -19.21 16.77
CA GLN A 169 15.48 -20.51 17.39
C GLN A 169 15.68 -21.68 16.40
N GLY A 170 16.19 -21.42 15.20
CA GLY A 170 16.43 -22.44 14.19
C GLY A 170 15.15 -22.94 13.48
N ARG A 171 14.05 -22.19 13.53
CA ARG A 171 12.78 -22.54 12.86
C ARG A 171 12.57 -21.67 11.62
N PRO A 172 11.90 -22.17 10.57
CA PRO A 172 11.57 -21.35 9.41
C PRO A 172 10.74 -20.12 9.80
N PHE A 173 11.02 -18.97 9.19
CA PHE A 173 10.27 -17.74 9.45
C PHE A 173 8.79 -17.89 9.08
N ALA A 174 7.90 -17.63 10.04
CA ALA A 174 6.46 -17.51 9.79
C ALA A 174 6.16 -16.29 8.88
N LEU A 175 5.11 -16.37 8.06
CA LEU A 175 4.77 -15.27 7.15
C LEU A 175 4.48 -13.94 7.85
N THR A 176 3.97 -13.96 9.08
CA THR A 176 3.76 -12.75 9.91
C THR A 176 5.09 -12.08 10.27
N GLU A 177 6.13 -12.86 10.54
CA GLU A 177 7.47 -12.32 10.82
C GLU A 177 8.13 -11.83 9.53
N GLN A 178 8.00 -12.58 8.44
CA GLN A 178 8.46 -12.11 7.13
C GLN A 178 7.79 -10.80 6.71
N LEU A 179 6.48 -10.64 7.00
CA LEU A 179 5.76 -9.39 6.77
C LEU A 179 6.40 -8.24 7.55
N ARG A 180 6.65 -8.40 8.86
CA ARG A 180 7.31 -7.36 9.66
C ARG A 180 8.68 -6.97 9.12
N ILE A 181 9.44 -7.95 8.63
CA ILE A 181 10.76 -7.70 8.04
C ILE A 181 10.62 -6.87 6.75
N VAL A 182 9.74 -7.28 5.83
CA VAL A 182 9.57 -6.60 4.54
C VAL A 182 8.97 -5.20 4.70
N ASP A 183 8.01 -5.01 5.62
CA ASP A 183 7.40 -3.71 5.88
C ASP A 183 8.42 -2.72 6.44
N LYS A 184 9.33 -3.20 7.29
CA LYS A 184 10.43 -2.40 7.83
C LYS A 184 11.47 -2.04 6.78
N SER A 185 11.82 -2.98 5.88
CA SER A 185 12.80 -2.72 4.82
C SER A 185 12.22 -1.88 3.67
N GLU A 186 10.92 -1.98 3.42
CA GLU A 186 10.23 -1.37 2.29
C GLU A 186 8.96 -0.62 2.77
N PRO A 187 9.10 0.51 3.49
CA PRO A 187 7.98 1.22 4.11
C PRO A 187 6.93 1.74 3.13
N ALA A 188 7.25 1.83 1.83
CA ALA A 188 6.29 2.16 0.79
C ALA A 188 5.13 1.16 0.70
N ARG A 189 5.37 -0.13 1.01
CA ARG A 189 4.32 -1.18 1.00
C ARG A 189 3.20 -0.90 1.98
N VAL A 190 3.53 -0.25 3.08
CA VAL A 190 2.63 0.19 4.14
C VAL A 190 2.40 1.70 4.10
N GLN A 191 2.56 2.34 2.94
CA GLN A 191 2.24 3.77 2.74
C GLN A 191 2.97 4.69 3.75
N TRP A 192 4.17 4.31 4.19
CA TRP A 192 4.97 5.04 5.19
C TRP A 192 4.24 5.25 6.54
N ASN A 193 3.27 4.41 6.86
CA ASN A 193 2.48 4.51 8.10
C ASN A 193 3.32 4.32 9.37
N THR A 194 4.50 3.72 9.27
CA THR A 194 5.42 3.51 10.41
C THR A 194 6.24 4.76 10.78
N CYS A 195 6.04 5.90 10.12
CA CYS A 195 6.77 7.15 10.40
C CYS A 195 6.33 7.79 11.73
N ASN A 196 7.25 7.78 12.70
CA ASN A 196 7.02 8.30 14.05
C ASN A 196 7.54 9.72 14.28
N SER A 197 8.42 10.24 13.42
CA SER A 197 8.93 11.62 13.47
C SER A 197 8.59 12.40 12.21
N ASP A 198 8.70 13.73 12.28
CA ASP A 198 8.55 14.59 11.11
C ASP A 198 9.61 14.29 10.04
N ASP A 199 10.88 14.14 10.45
CA ASP A 199 11.98 13.72 9.57
C ASP A 199 11.65 12.45 8.78
N GLN A 200 11.06 11.44 9.44
CA GLN A 200 10.67 10.20 8.77
C GLN A 200 9.52 10.42 7.76
N ARG A 201 8.56 11.30 8.07
CA ARG A 201 7.43 11.63 7.18
C ARG A 201 7.89 12.35 5.92
N VAL A 202 8.98 13.12 5.96
CA VAL A 202 9.46 13.85 4.79
C VAL A 202 10.59 13.14 4.04
N ALA A 203 11.27 12.20 4.68
CA ALA A 203 12.42 11.48 4.11
C ALA A 203 12.08 10.75 2.80
N HIS A 204 10.87 10.22 2.66
CA HIS A 204 10.45 9.48 1.47
C HIS A 204 9.88 10.36 0.34
N LEU A 205 9.59 11.63 0.63
CA LEU A 205 9.03 12.55 -0.37
C LEU A 205 10.07 12.92 -1.42
N GLY A 206 9.64 12.96 -2.68
CA GLY A 206 10.43 13.48 -3.78
C GLY A 206 10.74 14.97 -3.63
N SER A 207 11.75 15.45 -4.36
CA SER A 207 12.21 16.84 -4.28
C SER A 207 11.12 17.87 -4.62
N SER A 208 10.19 17.54 -5.51
CA SER A 208 9.04 18.38 -5.84
C SER A 208 8.06 18.52 -4.67
N LEU A 209 7.74 17.43 -3.98
CA LEU A 209 6.84 17.43 -2.82
C LEU A 209 7.47 18.12 -1.62
N ARG A 210 8.78 17.95 -1.40
CA ARG A 210 9.49 18.63 -0.31
C ARG A 210 9.43 20.16 -0.40
N LYS A 211 9.29 20.73 -1.60
CA LYS A 211 9.13 22.18 -1.81
C LYS A 211 7.75 22.71 -1.38
N LYS A 212 6.77 21.83 -1.22
CA LYS A 212 5.40 22.15 -0.82
C LYS A 212 5.18 21.99 0.69
N LEU A 213 6.21 21.62 1.45
CA LEU A 213 6.08 21.38 2.89
C LEU A 213 5.79 22.68 3.64
N LEU A 214 4.87 22.61 4.59
CA LEU A 214 4.71 23.65 5.61
C LEU A 214 5.95 23.72 6.51
N PRO A 215 6.19 24.85 7.19
CA PRO A 215 7.08 24.89 8.34
C PRO A 215 6.74 23.78 9.33
N GLU A 216 7.74 23.14 9.94
CA GLU A 216 7.52 22.02 10.88
C GLU A 216 6.55 22.39 12.01
N SER A 217 6.62 23.63 12.52
CA SER A 217 5.74 24.17 13.56
C SER A 217 4.26 24.25 13.17
N GLU A 218 3.96 24.22 11.87
CA GLU A 218 2.59 24.33 11.33
C GLU A 218 2.00 22.99 10.92
N ARG A 219 2.83 21.93 10.84
CA ARG A 219 2.38 20.58 10.50
C ARG A 219 1.60 19.99 11.65
N ARG A 220 0.31 19.78 11.45
CA ARG A 220 -0.61 19.32 12.50
C ARG A 220 -1.22 17.99 12.16
N ARG A 221 -1.53 17.24 13.22
CA ARG A 221 -2.36 16.05 13.11
C ARG A 221 -3.75 16.49 12.65
N TYR A 222 -4.20 15.95 11.53
CA TYR A 222 -5.55 16.10 11.01
C TYR A 222 -6.26 14.75 11.08
N PRO A 223 -6.99 14.48 12.18
CA PRO A 223 -7.71 13.22 12.37
C PRO A 223 -8.93 13.15 11.44
N VAL A 224 -8.70 12.91 10.15
CA VAL A 224 -9.77 12.61 9.20
C VAL A 224 -10.35 11.24 9.55
N SER A 225 -11.62 11.23 9.96
CA SER A 225 -12.39 10.06 10.39
C SER A 225 -11.63 9.14 11.36
N THR A 226 -11.45 9.58 12.60
CA THR A 226 -11.02 8.70 13.71
C THR A 226 -12.15 7.84 14.29
N GLN A 227 -13.37 7.97 13.77
CA GLN A 227 -14.57 7.36 14.33
C GLN A 227 -14.99 6.08 13.61
N ARG A 228 -14.12 5.09 13.43
CA ARG A 228 -14.58 3.70 13.17
C ARG A 228 -13.65 2.69 13.88
N PRO A 229 -14.21 1.57 14.37
CA PRO A 229 -13.52 0.60 15.24
C PRO A 229 -12.32 -0.08 14.57
#